data_AF-A0A6S7BHW4-F1
#
_entry.id   AF-A0A6S7BHW4-F1
#
_cell.length_a   1.000
_cell.length_b   1.000
_cell.length_c   1.000
_cell.angle_alpha   90.00
_cell.angle_beta   90.00
_cell.angle_gamma   90.00
#
_symmetry.space_group_name_H-M   'P 1'
#
loop_
_entity.id
_entity.type
_entity.pdbx_description
1 polymer ?
#
loop_
_entity_poly.entity_id
_entity_poly.type
_entity_poly.pdbx_seq_one_letter_code
_entity_poly.pdbx_strand_id
1 'polypeptide(L)'
;MKTLSFRSVNHMRRAVRMTIPVVAGASFALAAWVLQAPLAASAHAAETATATGAYTRPALVVRGEYLARAGDCIACHTAPRGKTFGGGLAMETPFGTLYTPNISPDNEYGIGKWTADDFFKMMRTGKNPDGKLIYPAMPIAQYTKVTREDSDAIFAYLKSLPPVHRPNRKHELRFPFNQRQLLLGWRSLYFREGEFQPNPARSVEWNRGAYLVEGLGHCTLCHTKINLIGGSWKSDQFAGGLIPVQNWYAPSLTSDKDGGLGDWSIKDIVDLLQAGNSDRGAVYGPMAEVTYHSLQYMTDDDVKAMAVYLKTLPDNDPGRKSGPPATVEPAIFENGQHIYVTRCATCHGERGEGKLQHYPPLAGNQSIEMDSAVNAIRIVLNGGFPPCTRRNTEPYGMPPFAQNLNDADAAAVVTYIRTAWGNHGQPVTARQVNELRKAPLH
;
A
#
# COMPACT_ATOMS: atom_id res chain seq x y z
N MET A 1 -7.95 61.56 -36.40
CA MET A 1 -8.26 60.69 -37.55
C MET A 1 -9.24 59.62 -37.06
N LYS A 2 -10.54 59.81 -37.32
CA LYS A 2 -11.34 59.16 -38.39
C LYS A 2 -11.48 57.65 -38.15
N THR A 3 -12.60 57.13 -37.60
CA THR A 3 -13.94 56.80 -38.19
C THR A 3 -14.11 55.27 -38.19
N LEU A 4 -15.02 54.69 -37.38
CA LEU A 4 -16.44 54.32 -37.65
C LEU A 4 -16.66 52.98 -38.39
N SER A 5 -17.49 52.09 -37.80
CA SER A 5 -18.62 51.33 -38.41
C SER A 5 -19.07 50.23 -37.41
N PHE A 6 -20.24 50.18 -36.76
CA PHE A 6 -21.69 50.14 -37.11
C PHE A 6 -22.24 48.83 -37.71
N ARG A 7 -23.12 48.15 -36.94
CA ARG A 7 -24.41 47.44 -37.25
C ARG A 7 -24.71 46.46 -36.09
N SER A 8 -25.64 46.68 -35.15
CA SER A 8 -27.12 46.71 -35.19
C SER A 8 -27.76 45.45 -35.79
N VAL A 9 -28.60 44.73 -35.02
CA VAL A 9 -30.08 44.69 -35.15
C VAL A 9 -30.72 44.00 -33.93
N ASN A 10 -31.68 44.71 -33.32
CA ASN A 10 -32.69 44.26 -32.36
C ASN A 10 -33.80 43.42 -33.04
N HIS A 11 -34.40 42.49 -32.31
CA HIS A 11 -35.86 42.30 -32.40
C HIS A 11 -36.50 42.26 -31.01
N MET A 12 -37.64 42.94 -30.95
CA MET A 12 -38.39 43.40 -29.80
C MET A 12 -39.84 42.90 -29.93
N ARG A 13 -40.60 42.93 -28.82
CA ARG A 13 -42.08 42.92 -28.66
C ARG A 13 -42.68 41.53 -28.40
N ARG A 14 -43.59 41.27 -27.44
CA ARG A 14 -44.60 42.01 -26.63
C ARG A 14 -44.75 41.21 -25.30
N ALA A 15 -44.75 41.75 -24.07
CA ALA A 15 -45.67 42.67 -23.38
C ALA A 15 -47.10 42.12 -23.10
N VAL A 16 -47.44 41.93 -21.80
CA VAL A 16 -48.57 42.58 -21.05
C VAL A 16 -49.35 41.66 -20.06
N ARG A 17 -49.29 42.05 -18.76
CA ARG A 17 -50.26 42.01 -17.61
C ARG A 17 -50.74 40.67 -17.02
N MET A 18 -50.43 40.38 -15.74
CA MET A 18 -51.09 40.79 -14.47
C MET A 18 -52.51 40.23 -14.29
N THR A 19 -52.71 39.26 -13.36
CA THR A 19 -53.30 39.41 -12.00
C THR A 19 -53.63 38.04 -11.36
N ILE A 20 -53.38 37.93 -10.05
CA ILE A 20 -53.81 36.90 -9.04
C ILE A 20 -55.12 37.46 -8.40
N PRO A 21 -56.16 36.72 -7.89
CA PRO A 21 -56.11 35.71 -6.79
C PRO A 21 -57.10 34.51 -6.84
N VAL A 22 -56.75 33.33 -6.29
CA VAL A 22 -57.04 32.71 -4.96
C VAL A 22 -58.51 32.27 -4.70
N VAL A 23 -58.67 31.00 -4.27
CA VAL A 23 -59.50 30.45 -3.17
C VAL A 23 -60.43 29.26 -3.56
N ALA A 24 -60.19 28.11 -2.88
CA ALA A 24 -61.07 27.01 -2.41
C ALA A 24 -62.12 26.39 -3.36
N GLY A 25 -62.44 25.10 -3.35
CA GLY A 25 -62.26 24.01 -2.38
C GLY A 25 -63.50 23.10 -2.45
N ALA A 26 -63.31 21.80 -2.13
CA ALA A 26 -64.35 20.77 -1.87
C ALA A 26 -65.25 20.33 -3.05
N SER A 27 -65.81 19.12 -3.17
CA SER A 27 -65.64 17.77 -2.60
C SER A 27 -66.67 16.86 -3.32
N PHE A 28 -66.49 15.53 -3.25
CA PHE A 28 -67.50 14.45 -3.39
C PHE A 28 -68.04 14.02 -4.78
N ALA A 29 -67.69 12.78 -5.18
CA ALA A 29 -68.57 11.58 -5.27
C ALA A 29 -67.87 10.50 -6.15
N LEU A 30 -67.40 9.34 -5.64
CA LEU A 30 -68.14 8.09 -5.37
C LEU A 30 -69.20 7.76 -6.45
N ALA A 31 -69.33 6.58 -7.04
CA ALA A 31 -68.73 5.26 -6.83
C ALA A 31 -69.14 4.33 -8.00
N ALA A 32 -68.32 3.34 -8.31
CA ALA A 32 -68.78 2.05 -8.84
C ALA A 32 -67.80 0.96 -8.36
N TRP A 33 -68.24 0.19 -7.36
CA TRP A 33 -67.64 -1.08 -6.93
C TRP A 33 -67.80 -2.14 -8.04
N VAL A 34 -66.99 -3.20 -8.16
CA VAL A 34 -67.05 -4.43 -7.34
C VAL A 34 -65.93 -5.41 -7.79
N LEU A 35 -65.17 -5.92 -6.80
CA LEU A 35 -64.45 -7.22 -6.68
C LEU A 35 -63.42 -7.67 -7.74
N GLN A 36 -62.14 -7.63 -7.37
CA GLN A 36 -61.23 -8.80 -7.30
C GLN A 36 -59.96 -8.46 -6.50
N ALA A 37 -59.51 -9.38 -5.65
CA ALA A 37 -58.47 -9.23 -4.63
C ALA A 37 -57.02 -9.18 -5.20
N PRO A 38 -56.02 -8.71 -4.42
CA PRO A 38 -54.73 -8.26 -4.93
C PRO A 38 -53.68 -9.38 -4.95
N LEU A 39 -52.91 -9.46 -6.03
CA LEU A 39 -51.62 -10.16 -6.08
C LEU A 39 -50.59 -9.21 -6.70
N ALA A 40 -49.44 -9.12 -6.02
CA ALA A 40 -48.22 -8.39 -6.40
C ALA A 40 -48.21 -6.87 -6.16
N ALA A 41 -48.03 -6.48 -4.90
CA ALA A 41 -47.24 -5.29 -4.57
C ALA A 41 -46.24 -5.68 -3.47
N SER A 42 -45.20 -6.41 -3.87
CA SER A 42 -44.05 -6.69 -3.00
C SER A 42 -43.22 -5.41 -2.83
N ALA A 43 -43.41 -4.79 -1.67
CA ALA A 43 -42.40 -4.15 -0.84
C ALA A 43 -41.16 -3.57 -1.56
N HIS A 44 -41.20 -2.26 -1.82
CA HIS A 44 -40.02 -1.40 -1.69
C HIS A 44 -40.29 -0.43 -0.54
N ALA A 45 -40.38 -0.97 0.68
CA ALA A 45 -40.14 -0.19 1.87
C ALA A 45 -38.62 -0.08 2.00
N ALA A 46 -38.08 1.05 1.56
CA ALA A 46 -36.72 1.43 1.85
C ALA A 46 -36.58 1.54 3.37
N GLU A 47 -35.94 0.54 3.97
CA GLU A 47 -35.56 0.57 5.37
C GLU A 47 -34.34 1.49 5.47
N THR A 48 -34.60 2.73 5.90
CA THR A 48 -33.57 3.68 6.32
C THR A 48 -32.91 3.13 7.58
N ALA A 49 -31.99 2.18 7.42
CA ALA A 49 -31.20 1.67 8.52
C ALA A 49 -30.15 2.74 8.90
N THR A 50 -30.45 3.49 9.97
CA THR A 50 -29.41 4.15 10.76
C THR A 50 -28.44 3.08 11.25
N ALA A 51 -27.27 3.01 10.61
CA ALA A 51 -26.19 2.09 10.96
C ALA A 51 -25.50 2.54 12.26
N THR A 52 -26.16 2.33 13.39
CA THR A 52 -25.50 2.13 14.69
C THR A 52 -25.71 0.67 15.08
N GLY A 53 -25.19 -0.24 14.26
CA GLY A 53 -25.27 -1.68 14.51
C GLY A 53 -24.15 -2.10 15.45
N ALA A 54 -24.44 -2.26 16.74
CA ALA A 54 -23.54 -2.96 17.65
C ALA A 54 -23.33 -4.39 17.12
N TYR A 55 -22.11 -4.72 16.69
CA TYR A 55 -21.76 -6.08 16.27
C TYR A 55 -21.99 -7.07 17.44
N THR A 56 -22.45 -8.28 17.15
CA THR A 56 -22.38 -9.37 18.12
C THR A 56 -20.92 -9.63 18.47
N ARG A 57 -20.61 -10.08 19.70
CA ARG A 57 -19.21 -10.35 20.12
C ARG A 57 -18.46 -11.26 19.13
N PRO A 58 -19.05 -12.34 18.58
CA PRO A 58 -18.40 -13.13 17.53
C PRO A 58 -18.15 -12.35 16.24
N ALA A 59 -19.12 -11.55 15.75
CA ALA A 59 -18.94 -10.75 14.54
C ALA A 59 -17.87 -9.67 14.70
N LEU A 60 -17.76 -9.07 15.90
CA LEU A 60 -16.73 -8.09 16.22
C LEU A 60 -15.33 -8.70 16.17
N VAL A 61 -15.16 -9.92 16.71
CA VAL A 61 -13.88 -10.65 16.68
C VAL A 61 -13.48 -11.02 15.25
N VAL A 62 -14.42 -11.49 14.42
CA VAL A 62 -14.14 -11.80 13.00
C VAL A 62 -13.74 -10.54 12.23
N ARG A 63 -14.43 -9.42 12.44
CA ARG A 63 -14.04 -8.13 11.87
C ARG A 63 -12.65 -7.71 12.37
N GLY A 64 -12.37 -7.90 13.65
CA GLY A 64 -11.08 -7.61 14.25
C GLY A 64 -9.94 -8.42 13.66
N GLU A 65 -10.15 -9.71 13.42
CA GLU A 65 -9.19 -10.58 12.75
C GLU A 65 -8.89 -10.08 11.33
N TYR A 66 -9.93 -9.73 10.58
CA TYR A 66 -9.81 -9.15 9.25
C TYR A 66 -8.97 -7.88 9.25
N LEU A 67 -9.27 -6.94 10.14
CA LEU A 67 -8.56 -5.66 10.25
C LEU A 67 -7.14 -5.81 10.80
N ALA A 68 -6.90 -6.74 11.72
CA ALA A 68 -5.56 -7.04 12.22
C ALA A 68 -4.67 -7.66 11.14
N ARG A 69 -5.25 -8.44 10.22
CA ARG A 69 -4.57 -8.89 9.00
C ARG A 69 -4.31 -7.73 8.05
N ALA A 70 -5.33 -6.93 7.71
CA ALA A 70 -5.16 -5.76 6.85
C ALA A 70 -4.10 -4.76 7.38
N GLY A 71 -4.04 -4.60 8.70
CA GLY A 71 -3.04 -3.83 9.43
C GLY A 71 -1.67 -4.47 9.54
N ASP A 72 -1.47 -5.65 8.98
CA ASP A 72 -0.23 -6.44 9.03
C ASP A 72 0.32 -6.65 10.46
N CYS A 73 -0.57 -6.69 11.46
CA CYS A 73 -0.19 -6.76 12.87
C CYS A 73 0.63 -8.03 13.16
N ILE A 74 0.30 -9.13 12.47
CA ILE A 74 0.93 -10.43 12.66
C ILE A 74 2.39 -10.44 12.22
N ALA A 75 2.72 -9.77 11.10
CA ALA A 75 4.07 -9.74 10.54
C ALA A 75 5.05 -9.06 11.51
N CYS A 76 4.62 -7.98 12.18
CA CYS A 76 5.47 -7.30 13.14
C CYS A 76 5.45 -7.96 14.53
N HIS A 77 4.27 -8.34 15.04
CA HIS A 77 4.13 -8.77 16.44
C HIS A 77 4.31 -10.29 16.64
N THR A 78 4.84 -11.01 15.66
CA THR A 78 5.17 -12.44 15.77
C THR A 78 6.62 -12.66 15.33
N ALA A 79 7.48 -13.04 16.28
CA ALA A 79 8.86 -13.40 15.93
C ALA A 79 8.90 -14.70 15.08
N PRO A 80 9.93 -14.92 14.25
CA PRO A 80 10.16 -16.18 13.57
C PRO A 80 10.14 -17.34 14.57
N ARG A 81 9.33 -18.37 14.30
CA ARG A 81 9.11 -19.54 15.18
C ARG A 81 8.56 -19.18 16.58
N GLY A 82 8.09 -17.95 16.77
CA GLY A 82 7.42 -17.48 17.98
C GLY A 82 5.94 -17.81 17.99
N LYS A 83 5.30 -17.57 19.14
CA LYS A 83 3.83 -17.63 19.26
C LYS A 83 3.21 -16.36 18.65
N THR A 84 2.09 -16.52 17.94
CA THR A 84 1.35 -15.42 17.31
C THR A 84 1.10 -14.28 18.30
N PHE A 85 1.44 -13.06 17.91
CA PHE A 85 1.33 -11.83 18.71
C PHE A 85 2.17 -11.80 20.01
N GLY A 86 3.07 -12.77 20.21
CA GLY A 86 3.99 -12.84 21.34
C GLY A 86 5.19 -11.87 21.28
N GLY A 87 5.24 -11.02 20.26
CA GLY A 87 6.26 -10.00 20.04
C GLY A 87 7.66 -10.55 19.79
N GLY A 88 8.66 -9.69 19.99
CA GLY A 88 10.08 -10.01 19.98
C GLY A 88 10.70 -10.20 18.60
N LEU A 89 10.04 -9.74 17.54
CA LEU A 89 10.68 -9.58 16.23
C LEU A 89 11.77 -8.51 16.36
N ALA A 90 12.99 -8.82 15.90
CA ALA A 90 14.07 -7.85 15.78
C ALA A 90 13.92 -7.09 14.47
N MET A 91 13.80 -5.77 14.54
CA MET A 91 13.72 -4.90 13.37
C MET A 91 14.96 -4.01 13.36
N GLU A 92 15.87 -4.30 12.45
CA GLU A 92 17.07 -3.48 12.26
C GLU A 92 16.70 -2.18 11.55
N THR A 93 17.20 -1.07 12.09
CA THR A 93 17.03 0.27 11.51
C THR A 93 18.38 0.97 11.46
N PRO A 94 18.52 2.06 10.69
CA PRO A 94 19.74 2.88 10.72
C PRO A 94 20.08 3.41 12.13
N PHE A 95 19.10 3.43 13.03
CA PHE A 95 19.20 3.96 14.39
C PHE A 95 19.51 2.89 15.45
N GLY A 96 19.65 1.63 15.04
CA GLY A 96 19.80 0.46 15.92
C GLY A 96 18.60 -0.49 15.81
N THR A 97 18.51 -1.43 16.74
CA THR A 97 17.52 -2.52 16.65
C THR A 97 16.32 -2.24 17.54
N LEU A 98 15.13 -2.24 16.93
CA LEU A 98 13.85 -2.22 17.63
C LEU A 98 13.37 -3.66 17.85
N TYR A 99 12.58 -3.87 18.90
CA TYR A 99 11.98 -5.17 19.20
C TYR A 99 10.49 -4.97 19.37
N THR A 100 9.69 -5.73 18.64
CA THR A 100 8.23 -5.57 18.72
C THR A 100 7.70 -6.06 20.07
N PRO A 101 6.71 -5.37 20.66
CA PRO A 101 6.14 -5.80 21.92
C PRO A 101 5.18 -6.99 21.71
N ASN A 102 4.98 -7.74 22.77
CA ASN A 102 3.93 -8.73 22.93
C ASN A 102 2.58 -8.01 23.05
N ILE A 103 1.66 -8.32 22.14
CA ILE A 103 0.29 -7.75 22.12
C ILE A 103 -0.78 -8.81 22.33
N SER A 104 -0.41 -9.98 22.84
CA SER A 104 -1.34 -11.00 23.31
C SER A 104 -2.11 -10.52 24.56
N PRO A 105 -3.20 -11.20 24.97
CA PRO A 105 -3.98 -10.79 26.15
C PRO A 105 -3.32 -11.14 27.49
N ASP A 106 -2.01 -11.46 27.51
CA ASP A 106 -1.27 -11.66 28.75
C ASP A 106 -1.28 -10.40 29.64
N ASN A 107 -1.52 -10.59 30.94
CA ASN A 107 -1.72 -9.50 31.90
C ASN A 107 -0.43 -8.85 32.40
N GLU A 108 0.72 -9.49 32.22
CA GLU A 108 2.00 -9.00 32.73
C GLU A 108 2.86 -8.37 31.62
N TYR A 109 2.95 -9.04 30.49
CA TYR A 109 3.82 -8.68 29.37
C TYR A 109 3.06 -8.27 28.10
N GLY A 110 1.77 -8.61 28.01
CA GLY A 110 0.89 -8.27 26.89
C GLY A 110 -0.01 -7.05 27.15
N ILE A 111 -1.09 -6.97 26.39
CA ILE A 111 -2.13 -5.92 26.53
C ILE A 111 -3.29 -6.39 27.42
N GLY A 112 -3.08 -7.40 28.25
CA GLY A 112 -4.12 -8.05 29.06
C GLY A 112 -4.92 -7.09 29.94
N LYS A 113 -4.24 -6.12 30.54
CA LYS A 113 -4.81 -5.10 31.44
C LYS A 113 -5.34 -3.85 30.74
N TRP A 114 -5.15 -3.73 29.43
CA TRP A 114 -5.58 -2.54 28.69
C TRP A 114 -7.11 -2.58 28.53
N THR A 115 -7.71 -1.40 28.49
CA THR A 115 -9.10 -1.22 28.07
C THR A 115 -9.19 -0.99 26.56
N ALA A 116 -10.40 -1.04 25.99
CA ALA A 116 -10.61 -0.65 24.59
C ALA A 116 -10.23 0.82 24.36
N ASP A 117 -10.53 1.70 25.33
CA ASP A 117 -10.17 3.12 25.28
C ASP A 117 -8.65 3.33 25.32
N ASP A 118 -7.91 2.54 26.10
CA ASP A 118 -6.45 2.56 26.13
C ASP A 118 -5.86 2.16 24.76
N PHE A 119 -6.39 1.10 24.16
CA PHE A 119 -5.95 0.63 22.85
C PHE A 119 -6.27 1.67 21.76
N PHE A 120 -7.48 2.22 21.75
CA PHE A 120 -7.87 3.26 20.81
C PHE A 120 -7.02 4.52 20.99
N LYS A 121 -6.78 4.98 22.21
CA LYS A 121 -5.91 6.12 22.49
C LYS A 121 -4.48 5.86 22.01
N MET A 122 -3.99 4.62 22.12
CA MET A 122 -2.69 4.23 21.59
C MET A 122 -2.64 4.30 20.06
N MET A 123 -3.64 3.76 19.36
CA MET A 123 -3.73 3.87 17.90
C MET A 123 -3.87 5.34 17.44
N ARG A 124 -4.70 6.11 18.15
CA ARG A 124 -5.02 7.52 17.86
C ARG A 124 -3.84 8.45 18.10
N THR A 125 -3.09 8.24 19.18
CA THR A 125 -2.06 9.19 19.64
C THR A 125 -0.64 8.65 19.58
N GLY A 126 -0.43 7.35 19.38
CA GLY A 126 0.90 6.73 19.46
C GLY A 126 1.53 6.80 20.85
N LYS A 127 0.71 6.81 21.91
CA LYS A 127 1.13 6.74 23.32
C LYS A 127 0.55 5.49 23.94
N ASN A 128 1.37 4.74 24.66
CA ASN A 128 0.86 3.64 25.47
C ASN A 128 0.08 4.19 26.71
N PRO A 129 -0.59 3.33 27.49
CA PRO A 129 -1.39 3.77 28.64
C PRO A 129 -0.59 4.48 29.74
N ASP A 130 0.71 4.17 29.86
CA ASP A 130 1.61 4.84 30.81
C ASP A 130 2.10 6.22 30.31
N GLY A 131 1.70 6.63 29.11
CA GLY A 131 1.97 7.94 28.52
C GLY A 131 3.27 8.04 27.72
N LYS A 132 4.10 6.99 27.68
CA LYS A 132 5.30 6.94 26.85
C LYS A 132 4.97 6.92 25.36
N LEU A 133 5.77 7.67 24.61
CA LEU A 133 5.69 7.72 23.15
C LEU A 133 6.15 6.41 22.53
N ILE A 134 5.44 5.94 21.51
CA ILE A 134 5.83 4.79 20.69
C ILE A 134 6.80 5.25 19.59
N TYR A 135 7.83 4.44 19.32
CA TYR A 135 8.75 4.71 18.21
C TYR A 135 8.03 4.57 16.86
N PRO A 136 8.33 5.43 15.87
CA PRO A 136 7.57 5.51 14.62
C PRO A 136 7.76 4.30 13.68
N ALA A 137 8.56 3.31 14.05
CA ALA A 137 8.56 2.01 13.37
C ALA A 137 7.21 1.29 13.52
N MET A 138 6.46 1.55 14.59
CA MET A 138 5.03 1.27 14.60
C MET A 138 4.33 2.38 13.81
N PRO A 139 3.47 2.07 12.81
CA PRO A 139 2.84 3.03 11.89
C PRO A 139 1.84 4.03 12.53
N ILE A 140 2.19 4.67 13.64
CA ILE A 140 1.32 5.57 14.41
C ILE A 140 0.75 6.71 13.56
N ALA A 141 1.52 7.22 12.59
CA ALA A 141 1.08 8.32 11.72
C ALA A 141 -0.01 7.90 10.72
N GLN A 142 -0.13 6.60 10.46
CA GLN A 142 -1.14 5.99 9.61
C GLN A 142 -2.29 5.45 10.47
N TYR A 143 -1.99 4.73 11.54
CA TYR A 143 -2.98 4.14 12.44
C TYR A 143 -3.84 5.16 13.18
N THR A 144 -3.40 6.42 13.31
CA THR A 144 -4.27 7.50 13.78
C THR A 144 -5.54 7.67 12.95
N LYS A 145 -5.56 7.19 11.69
CA LYS A 145 -6.69 7.24 10.77
C LYS A 145 -7.77 6.20 11.07
N VAL A 146 -7.43 5.13 11.79
CA VAL A 146 -8.34 4.03 12.12
C VAL A 146 -9.48 4.56 12.97
N THR A 147 -10.72 4.21 12.61
CA THR A 147 -11.89 4.65 13.36
C THR A 147 -11.96 3.95 14.72
N ARG A 148 -12.72 4.54 15.65
CA ARG A 148 -12.98 3.92 16.95
C ARG A 148 -13.52 2.49 16.82
N GLU A 149 -14.47 2.27 15.94
CA GLU A 149 -15.15 0.99 15.76
C GLU A 149 -14.18 -0.10 15.28
N ASP A 150 -13.31 0.25 14.33
CA ASP A 150 -12.31 -0.66 13.79
C ASP A 150 -11.20 -0.95 14.81
N SER A 151 -10.81 0.05 15.59
CA SER A 151 -9.89 -0.13 16.73
C SER A 151 -10.46 -1.10 17.78
N ASP A 152 -11.73 -0.93 18.15
CA ASP A 152 -12.40 -1.81 19.12
C ASP A 152 -12.54 -3.24 18.59
N ALA A 153 -12.79 -3.40 17.29
CA ALA A 153 -12.81 -4.70 16.64
C ALA A 153 -11.45 -5.40 16.73
N ILE A 154 -10.36 -4.71 16.33
CA ILE A 154 -8.99 -5.24 16.43
C ILE A 154 -8.68 -5.62 17.88
N PHE A 155 -9.01 -4.76 18.84
CA PHE A 155 -8.79 -5.04 20.25
C PHE A 155 -9.57 -6.27 20.72
N ALA A 156 -10.85 -6.40 20.35
CA ALA A 156 -11.66 -7.57 20.68
C ALA A 156 -11.05 -8.87 20.12
N TYR A 157 -10.53 -8.84 18.90
CA TYR A 157 -9.82 -9.98 18.32
C TYR A 157 -8.55 -10.32 19.12
N LEU A 158 -7.66 -9.35 19.36
CA LEU A 158 -6.44 -9.59 20.15
C LEU A 158 -6.75 -10.14 21.54
N LYS A 159 -7.83 -9.67 22.17
CA LYS A 159 -8.31 -10.14 23.48
C LYS A 159 -8.89 -11.55 23.46
N SER A 160 -9.28 -12.07 22.31
CA SER A 160 -9.83 -13.43 22.14
C SER A 160 -8.76 -14.52 22.01
N LEU A 161 -7.50 -14.14 21.81
CA LEU A 161 -6.41 -15.07 21.53
C LEU A 161 -5.83 -15.72 22.80
N PRO A 162 -5.10 -16.84 22.67
CA PRO A 162 -4.34 -17.38 23.80
C PRO A 162 -3.29 -16.37 24.31
N PRO A 163 -3.15 -16.18 25.63
CA PRO A 163 -2.10 -15.33 26.18
C PRO A 163 -0.72 -15.93 25.93
N VAL A 164 0.25 -15.07 25.65
CA VAL A 164 1.66 -15.43 25.52
C VAL A 164 2.42 -14.81 26.68
N HIS A 165 2.78 -15.62 27.68
CA HIS A 165 3.54 -15.14 28.82
C HIS A 165 5.04 -15.06 28.49
N ARG A 166 5.45 -13.97 27.83
CA ARG A 166 6.84 -13.71 27.43
C ARG A 166 7.19 -12.23 27.64
N PRO A 167 8.28 -11.92 28.37
CA PRO A 167 8.70 -10.54 28.59
C PRO A 167 9.14 -9.83 27.31
N ASN A 168 8.83 -8.55 27.23
CA ASN A 168 9.30 -7.67 26.15
C ASN A 168 10.79 -7.40 26.26
N ARG A 169 11.49 -7.39 25.12
CA ARG A 169 12.91 -7.00 25.05
C ARG A 169 13.04 -5.48 24.91
N LYS A 170 14.01 -4.89 25.61
CA LYS A 170 14.36 -3.47 25.45
C LYS A 170 14.98 -3.22 24.08
N HIS A 171 14.68 -2.07 23.47
CA HIS A 171 15.32 -1.66 22.22
C HIS A 171 16.81 -1.41 22.40
N GLU A 172 17.57 -1.69 21.35
CA GLU A 172 19.02 -1.49 21.25
C GLU A 172 19.31 -0.36 20.27
N LEU A 173 18.75 0.81 20.57
CA LEU A 173 18.95 2.03 19.80
C LEU A 173 20.26 2.70 20.18
N ARG A 174 20.94 3.28 19.19
CA ARG A 174 22.16 4.05 19.38
C ARG A 174 21.82 5.44 19.90
N PHE A 175 22.72 6.03 20.69
CA PHE A 175 22.61 7.44 21.04
C PHE A 175 22.70 8.31 19.76
N PRO A 176 21.88 9.37 19.61
CA PRO A 176 20.90 9.89 20.58
C PRO A 176 19.49 9.28 20.47
N PHE A 177 19.23 8.39 19.52
CA PHE A 177 17.90 7.83 19.23
C PHE A 177 17.30 6.96 20.36
N ASN A 178 18.13 6.50 21.30
CA ASN A 178 17.68 5.85 22.53
C ASN A 178 16.96 6.79 23.52
N GLN A 179 17.04 8.12 23.33
CA GLN A 179 16.37 9.10 24.16
C GLN A 179 14.92 9.30 23.73
N ARG A 180 13.98 8.74 24.50
CA ARG A 180 12.54 8.77 24.15
C ARG A 180 11.96 10.17 23.97
N GLN A 181 12.51 11.16 24.68
CA GLN A 181 12.02 12.54 24.67
C GLN A 181 12.18 13.22 23.30
N LEU A 182 13.16 12.78 22.50
CA LEU A 182 13.38 13.30 21.14
C LEU A 182 12.18 13.04 20.21
N LEU A 183 11.34 12.06 20.53
CA LEU A 183 10.11 11.81 19.80
C LEU A 183 9.11 12.98 19.90
N LEU A 184 9.19 13.84 20.90
CA LEU A 184 8.36 15.05 20.96
C LEU A 184 8.64 15.97 19.78
N GLY A 185 9.92 16.17 19.45
CA GLY A 185 10.35 16.95 18.29
C GLY A 185 10.05 16.24 16.97
N TRP A 186 10.29 14.92 16.88
CA TRP A 186 9.95 14.16 15.67
C TRP A 186 8.45 14.27 15.35
N ARG A 187 7.59 14.16 16.36
CA ARG A 187 6.14 14.17 16.19
C ARG A 187 5.60 15.55 15.80
N SER A 188 6.18 16.65 16.26
CA SER A 188 5.75 17.98 15.81
C SER A 188 5.95 18.17 14.31
N LEU A 189 7.00 17.52 13.75
CA LEU A 189 7.28 17.54 12.31
C LEU A 189 6.37 16.58 11.53
N TYR A 190 6.27 15.32 11.95
CA TYR A 190 5.77 14.23 11.08
C TYR A 190 4.45 13.59 11.52
N PHE A 191 3.95 13.85 12.73
CA PHE A 191 2.71 13.26 13.21
C PHE A 191 1.57 14.27 13.16
N ARG A 192 0.43 13.86 12.58
CA ARG A 192 -0.81 14.64 12.56
C ARG A 192 -1.93 13.77 13.06
N GLU A 193 -2.41 14.11 14.25
CA GLU A 193 -3.47 13.39 14.94
C GLU A 193 -4.81 13.62 14.21
N GLY A 194 -5.36 12.60 13.51
CA GLY A 194 -6.72 12.65 13.00
C GLY A 194 -7.25 11.31 12.50
N GLU A 195 -8.47 10.95 12.85
CA GLU A 195 -9.20 9.86 12.18
C GLU A 195 -9.37 10.16 10.69
N PHE A 196 -9.61 9.13 9.89
CA PHE A 196 -9.95 9.31 8.49
C PHE A 196 -11.28 10.06 8.35
N GLN A 197 -11.30 11.02 7.43
CA GLN A 197 -12.50 11.81 7.12
C GLN A 197 -12.86 11.57 5.66
N PRO A 198 -14.01 10.94 5.36
CA PRO A 198 -14.44 10.72 4.00
C PRO A 198 -14.56 12.04 3.23
N ASN A 199 -14.08 12.03 1.98
CA ASN A 199 -14.26 13.14 1.07
C ASN A 199 -15.65 13.02 0.40
N PRO A 200 -16.58 13.97 0.63
CA PRO A 200 -17.94 13.91 0.07
C PRO A 200 -17.97 14.07 -1.46
N ALA A 201 -16.91 14.58 -2.08
CA ALA A 201 -16.79 14.69 -3.53
C ALA A 201 -16.28 13.39 -4.20
N ARG A 202 -16.02 12.33 -3.42
CA ARG A 202 -15.50 11.05 -3.91
C ARG A 202 -16.50 9.93 -3.64
N SER A 203 -16.41 8.86 -4.42
CA SER A 203 -17.26 7.69 -4.25
C SER A 203 -16.98 6.97 -2.92
N VAL A 204 -17.93 6.13 -2.50
CA VAL A 204 -17.75 5.25 -1.33
C VAL A 204 -16.56 4.30 -1.52
N GLU A 205 -16.43 3.71 -2.70
CA GLU A 205 -15.30 2.83 -3.06
C GLU A 205 -13.96 3.57 -2.95
N TRP A 206 -13.87 4.81 -3.46
CA TRP A 206 -12.65 5.59 -3.35
C TRP A 206 -12.29 5.91 -1.89
N ASN A 207 -13.28 6.32 -1.09
CA ASN A 207 -13.05 6.63 0.33
C ASN A 207 -12.64 5.39 1.12
N ARG A 208 -13.19 4.22 0.79
CA ARG A 208 -12.78 2.95 1.38
C ARG A 208 -11.33 2.61 1.04
N GLY A 209 -10.93 2.79 -0.21
CA GLY A 209 -9.55 2.62 -0.66
C GLY A 209 -8.58 3.55 0.05
N ALA A 210 -8.92 4.83 0.12
CA ALA A 210 -8.13 5.84 0.83
C ALA A 210 -7.94 5.49 2.30
N TYR A 211 -9.01 5.09 3.00
CA TYR A 211 -8.97 4.66 4.39
C TYR A 211 -8.01 3.48 4.61
N LEU A 212 -8.08 2.47 3.74
CA LEU A 212 -7.23 1.29 3.86
C LEU A 212 -5.77 1.59 3.52
N VAL A 213 -5.50 2.33 2.44
CA VAL A 213 -4.13 2.66 2.01
C VAL A 213 -3.43 3.63 2.96
N GLU A 214 -4.13 4.66 3.44
CA GLU A 214 -3.56 5.68 4.33
C GLU A 214 -3.58 5.25 5.81
N GLY A 215 -4.46 4.32 6.18
CA GLY A 215 -4.64 3.80 7.54
C GLY A 215 -3.95 2.46 7.75
N LEU A 216 -4.73 1.38 7.86
CA LEU A 216 -4.22 0.05 8.24
C LEU A 216 -3.18 -0.51 7.27
N GLY A 217 -3.34 -0.30 5.96
CA GLY A 217 -2.36 -0.76 4.96
C GLY A 217 -1.05 0.04 4.96
N HIS A 218 -1.02 1.20 5.65
CA HIS A 218 0.15 2.05 5.91
C HIS A 218 1.13 2.22 4.73
N CYS A 219 0.63 2.22 3.49
CA CYS A 219 1.48 2.07 2.30
C CYS A 219 2.52 3.18 2.16
N THR A 220 2.20 4.37 2.68
CA THR A 220 3.11 5.52 2.73
C THR A 220 4.38 5.27 3.54
N LEU A 221 4.39 4.30 4.46
CA LEU A 221 5.56 4.02 5.31
C LEU A 221 6.76 3.53 4.50
N CYS A 222 6.51 2.68 3.49
CA CYS A 222 7.55 2.15 2.61
C CYS A 222 7.61 2.91 1.28
N HIS A 223 6.47 3.25 0.70
CA HIS A 223 6.39 3.92 -0.61
C HIS A 223 6.57 5.44 -0.54
N THR A 224 7.26 5.95 0.48
CA THR A 224 7.63 7.36 0.59
C THR A 224 9.07 7.47 1.02
N LYS A 225 9.80 8.45 0.49
CA LYS A 225 11.18 8.70 0.89
C LYS A 225 11.26 9.03 2.38
N ILE A 226 12.07 8.24 3.10
CA ILE A 226 12.40 8.48 4.51
C ILE A 226 13.67 9.32 4.59
N ASN A 227 13.63 10.38 5.39
CA ASN A 227 14.78 11.26 5.62
C ASN A 227 15.73 10.73 6.71
N LEU A 228 16.87 11.40 6.92
CA LEU A 228 17.91 10.96 7.85
C LEU A 228 17.46 10.79 9.31
N ILE A 229 16.34 11.41 9.72
CA ILE A 229 15.80 11.29 11.09
C ILE A 229 14.57 10.38 11.16
N GLY A 230 14.32 9.58 10.12
CA GLY A 230 13.27 8.56 10.11
C GLY A 230 11.87 9.12 9.91
N GLY A 231 11.73 10.31 9.32
CA GLY A 231 10.45 10.92 8.96
C GLY A 231 10.23 11.02 7.45
N SER A 232 9.02 11.38 7.04
CA SER A 232 8.63 11.58 5.64
C SER A 232 7.87 12.89 5.47
N TRP A 233 8.08 13.57 4.34
CA TRP A 233 7.36 14.81 4.02
C TRP A 233 6.07 14.51 3.28
N LYS A 234 5.05 15.37 3.49
CA LYS A 234 3.76 15.24 2.81
C LYS A 234 3.88 15.40 1.29
N SER A 235 4.80 16.25 0.83
CA SER A 235 5.07 16.47 -0.61
C SER A 235 5.54 15.22 -1.34
N ASP A 236 6.18 14.30 -0.61
CA ASP A 236 6.85 13.14 -1.20
C ASP A 236 6.00 11.87 -1.04
N GLN A 237 4.81 11.98 -0.47
CA GLN A 237 3.94 10.83 -0.19
C GLN A 237 3.72 10.00 -1.46
N PHE A 238 3.92 8.70 -1.34
CA PHE A 238 3.77 7.72 -2.42
C PHE A 238 4.79 7.81 -3.55
N ALA A 239 5.79 8.71 -3.48
CA ALA A 239 6.80 8.87 -4.54
C ALA A 239 7.85 7.74 -4.59
N GLY A 240 7.74 6.73 -3.73
CA GLY A 240 8.71 5.64 -3.62
C GLY A 240 9.93 6.02 -2.78
N GLY A 241 10.75 5.03 -2.47
CA GLY A 241 11.91 5.21 -1.63
C GLY A 241 12.70 3.94 -1.36
N LEU A 242 13.97 4.10 -1.02
CA LEU A 242 14.78 3.00 -0.50
C LEU A 242 14.33 2.69 0.93
N ILE A 243 14.03 1.42 1.21
CA ILE A 243 13.76 0.92 2.56
C ILE A 243 15.13 0.75 3.26
N PRO A 244 15.44 1.57 4.28
CA PRO A 244 16.75 1.54 4.91
C PRO A 244 17.05 0.18 5.55
N VAL A 245 18.34 -0.21 5.56
CA VAL A 245 18.86 -1.49 6.08
C VAL A 245 18.45 -2.73 5.28
N GLN A 246 17.17 -2.84 4.91
CA GLN A 246 16.67 -3.96 4.10
C GLN A 246 17.19 -3.91 2.65
N ASN A 247 17.64 -2.73 2.20
CA ASN A 247 18.18 -2.50 0.85
C ASN A 247 17.23 -2.95 -0.25
N TRP A 248 15.93 -2.76 -0.06
CA TRP A 248 14.92 -2.90 -1.10
C TRP A 248 14.39 -1.53 -1.47
N TYR A 249 14.05 -1.34 -2.74
CA TYR A 249 13.42 -0.11 -3.21
C TYR A 249 11.91 -0.33 -3.32
N ALA A 250 11.13 0.44 -2.58
CA ALA A 250 9.68 0.51 -2.72
C ALA A 250 9.36 1.48 -3.89
N PRO A 251 8.80 1.00 -5.01
CA PRO A 251 8.50 1.85 -6.16
C PRO A 251 7.51 2.97 -5.84
N SER A 252 7.40 3.96 -6.71
CA SER A 252 6.31 4.93 -6.60
C SER A 252 4.95 4.24 -6.70
N LEU A 253 3.95 4.74 -5.97
CA LEU A 253 2.54 4.35 -6.13
C LEU A 253 1.72 5.43 -6.85
N THR A 254 2.34 6.54 -7.24
CA THR A 254 1.69 7.63 -7.97
C THR A 254 1.31 7.22 -9.40
N SER A 255 0.58 8.07 -10.11
CA SER A 255 0.30 7.87 -11.54
C SER A 255 1.49 8.16 -12.46
N ASP A 256 2.70 8.33 -11.91
CA ASP A 256 3.95 8.37 -12.67
C ASP A 256 4.10 7.10 -13.54
N LYS A 257 4.70 7.27 -14.71
CA LYS A 257 4.94 6.20 -15.69
C LYS A 257 6.38 5.68 -15.68
N ASP A 258 7.28 6.31 -14.93
CA ASP A 258 8.71 5.94 -14.78
C ASP A 258 9.00 5.04 -13.57
N GLY A 259 7.94 4.57 -12.90
CA GLY A 259 8.04 3.71 -11.72
C GLY A 259 6.73 3.55 -10.96
N GLY A 260 5.75 4.41 -11.24
CA GLY A 260 4.41 4.38 -10.68
C GLY A 260 3.39 3.49 -11.42
N LEU A 261 2.12 3.68 -11.04
CA LEU A 261 0.95 2.91 -11.46
C LEU A 261 0.18 3.56 -12.63
N GLY A 262 0.76 4.57 -13.29
CA GLY A 262 0.09 5.36 -14.34
C GLY A 262 -0.53 4.52 -15.45
N ASP A 263 0.22 3.55 -15.98
CA ASP A 263 -0.20 2.67 -17.07
C ASP A 263 -0.73 1.30 -16.59
N TRP A 264 -0.80 1.07 -15.28
CA TRP A 264 -1.32 -0.17 -14.72
C TRP A 264 -2.86 -0.18 -14.77
N SER A 265 -3.44 -1.34 -15.10
CA SER A 265 -4.88 -1.53 -14.94
C SER A 265 -5.23 -1.78 -13.47
N ILE A 266 -6.49 -1.58 -13.09
CA ILE A 266 -6.98 -1.95 -11.76
C ILE A 266 -6.76 -3.44 -11.49
N LYS A 267 -6.97 -4.29 -12.51
CA LYS A 267 -6.74 -5.73 -12.43
C LYS A 267 -5.28 -6.03 -12.08
N ASP A 268 -4.32 -5.39 -12.75
CA ASP A 268 -2.89 -5.63 -12.48
C ASP A 268 -2.51 -5.29 -11.04
N ILE A 269 -3.09 -4.22 -10.49
CA ILE A 269 -2.86 -3.81 -9.10
C ILE A 269 -3.48 -4.83 -8.15
N VAL A 270 -4.74 -5.23 -8.37
CA VAL A 270 -5.44 -6.21 -7.53
C VAL A 270 -4.70 -7.55 -7.53
N ASP A 271 -4.29 -8.04 -8.69
CA ASP A 271 -3.56 -9.30 -8.82
C ASP A 271 -2.21 -9.21 -8.09
N LEU A 272 -1.46 -8.13 -8.29
CA LEU A 272 -0.19 -7.93 -7.58
C LEU A 272 -0.38 -7.94 -6.05
N LEU A 273 -1.40 -7.24 -5.54
CA LEU A 273 -1.64 -7.11 -4.10
C LEU A 273 -2.18 -8.39 -3.45
N GLN A 274 -3.00 -9.20 -4.13
CA GLN A 274 -3.58 -10.42 -3.53
C GLN A 274 -2.86 -11.72 -3.92
N ALA A 275 -2.38 -11.83 -5.16
CA ALA A 275 -1.69 -13.02 -5.66
C ALA A 275 -0.17 -12.94 -5.50
N GLY A 276 0.39 -11.72 -5.44
CA GLY A 276 1.82 -11.47 -5.42
C GLY A 276 2.46 -11.40 -6.81
N ASN A 277 1.66 -11.55 -7.87
CA ASN A 277 2.07 -11.45 -9.27
C ASN A 277 0.95 -10.86 -10.13
N SER A 278 1.32 -10.24 -11.24
CA SER A 278 0.43 -9.71 -12.26
C SER A 278 1.10 -9.79 -13.63
N ASP A 279 0.40 -9.36 -14.68
CA ASP A 279 0.97 -9.30 -16.02
C ASP A 279 2.07 -8.22 -16.15
N ARG A 280 2.26 -7.41 -15.10
CA ARG A 280 3.25 -6.33 -15.04
C ARG A 280 4.48 -6.69 -14.21
N GLY A 281 4.39 -7.66 -13.30
CA GLY A 281 5.49 -8.00 -12.40
C GLY A 281 5.09 -8.90 -11.24
N ALA A 282 6.02 -9.13 -10.32
CA ALA A 282 5.77 -9.87 -9.08
C ALA A 282 6.43 -9.19 -7.90
N VAL A 283 5.87 -9.40 -6.70
CA VAL A 283 6.40 -8.86 -5.45
C VAL A 283 7.48 -9.78 -4.89
N TYR A 284 8.52 -9.16 -4.33
CA TYR A 284 9.62 -9.85 -3.65
C TYR A 284 10.01 -9.08 -2.39
N GLY A 285 10.81 -9.71 -1.53
CA GLY A 285 11.30 -9.09 -0.30
C GLY A 285 10.14 -8.61 0.59
N PRO A 286 10.22 -7.39 1.15
CA PRO A 286 9.22 -6.89 2.12
C PRO A 286 7.79 -6.85 1.57
N MET A 287 7.62 -6.56 0.28
CA MET A 287 6.28 -6.53 -0.31
C MET A 287 5.68 -7.95 -0.47
N ALA A 288 6.52 -8.98 -0.59
CA ALA A 288 6.07 -10.36 -0.55
C ALA A 288 5.56 -10.74 0.85
N GLU A 289 6.21 -10.26 1.92
CA GLU A 289 5.75 -10.45 3.30
C GLU A 289 4.40 -9.77 3.54
N VAL A 290 4.24 -8.51 3.10
CA VAL A 290 2.97 -7.77 3.19
C VAL A 290 1.85 -8.53 2.48
N THR A 291 2.12 -9.04 1.28
CA THR A 291 1.12 -9.82 0.53
C THR A 291 0.81 -11.14 1.25
N TYR A 292 1.84 -11.82 1.77
CA TYR A 292 1.71 -13.10 2.44
C TYR A 292 0.96 -13.02 3.78
N HIS A 293 1.24 -12.00 4.59
CA HIS A 293 0.68 -11.87 5.94
C HIS A 293 -0.61 -11.04 6.00
N SER A 294 -0.83 -10.13 5.04
CA SER A 294 -1.94 -9.16 5.06
C SER A 294 -2.85 -9.26 3.83
N LEU A 295 -2.40 -8.75 2.68
CA LEU A 295 -3.30 -8.34 1.60
C LEU A 295 -4.04 -9.51 0.94
N GLN A 296 -3.45 -10.71 0.91
CA GLN A 296 -4.11 -11.91 0.36
C GLN A 296 -5.39 -12.33 1.12
N TYR A 297 -5.56 -11.83 2.36
CA TYR A 297 -6.73 -12.13 3.20
C TYR A 297 -7.82 -11.05 3.12
N MET A 298 -7.54 -9.94 2.44
CA MET A 298 -8.51 -8.88 2.24
C MET A 298 -9.56 -9.28 1.21
N THR A 299 -10.76 -8.72 1.34
CA THR A 299 -11.83 -8.94 0.35
C THR A 299 -11.49 -8.29 -0.98
N ASP A 300 -12.01 -8.86 -2.06
CA ASP A 300 -11.79 -8.35 -3.41
C ASP A 300 -12.26 -6.90 -3.58
N ASP A 301 -13.39 -6.56 -2.97
CA ASP A 301 -13.93 -5.20 -2.98
C ASP A 301 -12.99 -4.21 -2.29
N ASP A 302 -12.39 -4.60 -1.16
CA ASP A 302 -11.45 -3.73 -0.44
C ASP A 302 -10.14 -3.55 -1.21
N VAL A 303 -9.57 -4.61 -1.78
CA VAL A 303 -8.34 -4.49 -2.59
C VAL A 303 -8.59 -3.72 -3.87
N LYS A 304 -9.76 -3.92 -4.51
CA LYS A 304 -10.18 -3.11 -5.66
C LYS A 304 -10.35 -1.64 -5.26
N ALA A 305 -10.96 -1.36 -4.11
CA ALA A 305 -11.09 0.00 -3.58
C ALA A 305 -9.71 0.64 -3.37
N MET A 306 -8.74 -0.08 -2.80
CA MET A 306 -7.35 0.37 -2.69
C MET A 306 -6.76 0.71 -4.07
N ALA A 307 -6.93 -0.17 -5.06
CA ALA A 307 -6.47 0.08 -6.43
C ALA A 307 -7.12 1.32 -7.06
N VAL A 308 -8.44 1.51 -6.85
CA VAL A 308 -9.17 2.70 -7.32
C VAL A 308 -8.61 3.98 -6.71
N TYR A 309 -8.31 3.99 -5.40
CA TYR A 309 -7.67 5.12 -4.74
C TYR A 309 -6.26 5.38 -5.29
N LEU A 310 -5.42 4.35 -5.37
CA LEU A 310 -4.03 4.47 -5.84
C LEU A 310 -3.95 5.04 -7.26
N LYS A 311 -4.86 4.63 -8.16
CA LYS A 311 -4.95 5.18 -9.52
C LYS A 311 -5.31 6.67 -9.59
N THR A 312 -5.76 7.28 -8.49
CA THR A 312 -6.04 8.73 -8.45
C THR A 312 -4.88 9.57 -7.91
N LEU A 313 -3.81 8.93 -7.43
CA LEU A 313 -2.65 9.65 -6.91
C LEU A 313 -1.99 10.43 -8.06
N PRO A 314 -1.72 11.73 -7.86
CA PRO A 314 -1.23 12.59 -8.92
C PRO A 314 0.14 12.14 -9.41
N ASP A 315 0.41 12.38 -10.68
CA ASP A 315 1.75 12.27 -11.22
C ASP A 315 2.61 13.43 -10.68
N ASN A 316 3.59 13.09 -9.84
CA ASN A 316 4.47 14.07 -9.20
C ASN A 316 5.78 14.26 -10.00
N ASP A 317 6.02 13.47 -11.05
CA ASP A 317 7.16 13.59 -11.96
C ASP A 317 6.69 13.24 -13.39
N PRO A 318 6.09 14.20 -14.11
CA PRO A 318 5.38 13.91 -15.34
C PRO A 318 6.31 13.49 -16.48
N GLY A 319 6.43 12.18 -16.67
CA GLY A 319 7.00 11.57 -17.86
C GLY A 319 7.64 10.22 -17.59
N ARG A 320 7.22 9.18 -18.32
CA ARG A 320 8.09 8.00 -18.53
C ARG A 320 9.43 8.53 -19.03
N LYS A 321 10.57 8.01 -18.56
CA LYS A 321 11.86 8.28 -19.18
C LYS A 321 11.79 7.97 -20.68
N SER A 322 11.58 9.02 -21.44
CA SER A 322 11.64 9.02 -22.88
C SER A 322 12.94 9.72 -23.24
N GLY A 323 13.88 8.97 -23.78
CA GLY A 323 15.21 9.43 -24.13
C GLY A 323 15.96 8.35 -24.88
N PRO A 324 17.14 8.64 -25.48
CA PRO A 324 17.96 7.59 -26.06
C PRO A 324 18.32 6.55 -24.97
N PRO A 325 18.41 5.26 -25.30
CA PRO A 325 18.92 4.25 -24.37
C PRO A 325 20.24 4.70 -23.77
N ALA A 326 20.49 4.35 -22.51
CA ALA A 326 21.74 4.70 -21.87
C ALA A 326 22.92 4.12 -22.67
N THR A 327 23.95 4.94 -22.88
CA THR A 327 25.18 4.48 -23.55
C THR A 327 25.86 3.43 -22.68
N VAL A 328 26.00 2.21 -23.20
CA VAL A 328 26.74 1.11 -22.55
C VAL A 328 28.01 0.84 -23.34
N GLU A 329 29.12 0.60 -22.65
CA GLU A 329 30.34 0.13 -23.30
C GLU A 329 30.06 -1.21 -24.03
N PRO A 330 30.44 -1.37 -25.32
CA PRO A 330 30.11 -2.57 -26.10
C PRO A 330 30.50 -3.88 -25.42
N ALA A 331 31.69 -3.94 -24.81
CA ALA A 331 32.18 -5.13 -24.12
C ALA A 331 31.31 -5.51 -22.90
N ILE A 332 30.79 -4.53 -22.15
CA ILE A 332 29.89 -4.78 -21.01
C ILE A 332 28.54 -5.29 -21.52
N PHE A 333 28.02 -4.68 -22.58
CA PHE A 333 26.75 -5.08 -23.18
C PHE A 333 26.81 -6.50 -23.73
N GLU A 334 27.86 -6.83 -24.50
CA GLU A 334 28.08 -8.16 -25.08
C GLU A 334 28.27 -9.24 -24.00
N ASN A 335 29.04 -8.96 -22.94
CA ASN A 335 29.19 -9.89 -21.81
C ASN A 335 27.83 -10.12 -21.11
N GLY A 336 27.10 -9.04 -20.82
CA GLY A 336 25.78 -9.12 -20.21
C GLY A 336 24.78 -9.93 -21.06
N GLN A 337 24.79 -9.73 -22.38
CA GLN A 337 23.98 -10.50 -23.32
C GLN A 337 24.35 -11.99 -23.30
N HIS A 338 25.64 -12.31 -23.35
CA HIS A 338 26.11 -13.69 -23.31
C HIS A 338 25.66 -14.42 -22.03
N ILE A 339 25.79 -13.75 -20.87
CA ILE A 339 25.30 -14.27 -19.59
C ILE A 339 23.79 -14.47 -19.63
N TYR A 340 23.04 -13.47 -20.11
CA TYR A 340 21.57 -13.52 -20.18
C TYR A 340 21.07 -14.71 -21.02
N VAL A 341 21.59 -14.87 -22.24
CA VAL A 341 21.20 -15.97 -23.13
C VAL A 341 21.50 -17.33 -22.49
N THR A 342 22.64 -17.44 -21.81
CA THR A 342 23.10 -18.71 -21.22
C THR A 342 22.35 -19.07 -19.92
N ARG A 343 21.90 -18.08 -19.14
CA ARG A 343 21.44 -18.29 -17.76
C ARG A 343 20.00 -17.86 -17.48
N CYS A 344 19.45 -16.95 -18.26
CA CYS A 344 18.20 -16.26 -17.95
C CYS A 344 17.10 -16.49 -19.00
N ALA A 345 17.48 -16.55 -20.28
CA ALA A 345 16.54 -16.59 -21.41
C ALA A 345 15.60 -17.81 -21.40
N THR A 346 16.02 -18.94 -20.79
CA THR A 346 15.17 -20.14 -20.66
C THR A 346 13.84 -19.85 -19.93
N CYS A 347 13.84 -18.92 -18.97
CA CYS A 347 12.63 -18.53 -18.24
C CYS A 347 12.08 -17.18 -18.72
N HIS A 348 12.95 -16.21 -19.03
CA HIS A 348 12.55 -14.85 -19.37
C HIS A 348 12.39 -14.57 -20.87
N GLY A 349 12.58 -15.57 -21.73
CA GLY A 349 12.54 -15.42 -23.18
C GLY A 349 13.81 -14.82 -23.76
N GLU A 350 13.97 -14.86 -25.09
CA GLU A 350 15.16 -14.28 -25.75
C GLU A 350 15.11 -12.75 -25.78
N ARG A 351 13.90 -12.18 -25.72
CA ARG A 351 13.65 -10.74 -25.79
C ARG A 351 13.15 -10.18 -24.46
N GLY A 352 13.34 -10.90 -23.35
CA GLY A 352 12.84 -10.47 -22.05
C GLY A 352 11.31 -10.42 -21.96
N GLU A 353 10.58 -11.09 -22.86
CA GLU A 353 9.12 -11.09 -22.90
C GLU A 353 8.48 -11.86 -21.73
N GLY A 354 9.25 -12.71 -21.05
CA GLY A 354 8.78 -13.55 -19.96
C GLY A 354 7.77 -14.60 -20.41
N LYS A 355 7.10 -15.19 -19.42
CA LYS A 355 5.96 -16.09 -19.63
C LYS A 355 4.92 -15.72 -18.58
N LEU A 356 3.93 -14.94 -19.00
CA LEU A 356 2.94 -14.32 -18.10
C LEU A 356 2.36 -15.32 -17.09
N GLN A 357 2.06 -14.79 -15.91
CA GLN A 357 1.72 -15.48 -14.67
C GLN A 357 2.86 -16.27 -14.00
N HIS A 358 3.88 -16.74 -14.72
CA HIS A 358 4.99 -17.51 -14.13
C HIS A 358 6.30 -16.72 -14.05
N TYR A 359 6.73 -16.14 -15.17
CA TYR A 359 7.97 -15.37 -15.28
C TYR A 359 7.63 -13.96 -15.77
N PRO A 360 7.84 -12.93 -14.96
CA PRO A 360 7.48 -11.58 -15.34
C PRO A 360 8.29 -11.12 -16.57
N PRO A 361 7.70 -10.27 -17.42
CA PRO A 361 8.45 -9.63 -18.50
C PRO A 361 9.57 -8.78 -17.89
N LEU A 362 10.74 -8.79 -18.52
CA LEU A 362 11.85 -7.88 -18.23
C LEU A 362 11.87 -6.71 -19.21
N ALA A 363 11.42 -6.92 -20.44
CA ALA A 363 11.22 -5.86 -21.43
C ALA A 363 10.00 -4.99 -21.05
N GLY A 364 10.17 -3.67 -21.05
CA GLY A 364 9.12 -2.71 -20.72
C GLY A 364 8.65 -2.76 -19.26
N ASN A 365 9.41 -3.42 -18.38
CA ASN A 365 9.05 -3.57 -16.97
C ASN A 365 9.57 -2.40 -16.16
N GLN A 366 8.66 -1.65 -15.52
CA GLN A 366 9.01 -0.46 -14.73
C GLN A 366 9.95 -0.77 -13.56
N SER A 367 9.86 -1.96 -12.96
CA SER A 367 10.78 -2.38 -11.89
C SER A 367 12.22 -2.59 -12.36
N ILE A 368 12.40 -2.80 -13.67
CA ILE A 368 13.70 -2.89 -14.34
C ILE A 368 14.15 -1.53 -14.85
N GLU A 369 13.25 -0.68 -15.32
CA GLU A 369 13.60 0.61 -15.94
C GLU A 369 13.83 1.76 -14.94
N MET A 370 13.23 1.69 -13.74
CA MET A 370 13.37 2.71 -12.70
C MET A 370 14.84 3.04 -12.36
N ASP A 371 15.09 4.25 -11.85
CA ASP A 371 16.40 4.79 -11.47
C ASP A 371 17.21 3.85 -10.59
N SER A 372 16.55 3.30 -9.58
CA SER A 372 17.15 2.40 -8.63
C SER A 372 17.28 0.99 -9.23
N ALA A 373 18.51 0.57 -9.51
CA ALA A 373 18.80 -0.81 -9.92
C ALA A 373 18.80 -1.82 -8.75
N VAL A 374 18.54 -1.36 -7.52
CA VAL A 374 18.68 -2.16 -6.29
C VAL A 374 17.89 -3.45 -6.35
N ASN A 375 16.62 -3.39 -6.77
CA ASN A 375 15.75 -4.56 -6.83
C ASN A 375 16.24 -5.57 -7.88
N ALA A 376 16.60 -5.08 -9.08
CA ALA A 376 17.11 -5.93 -10.16
C ALA A 376 18.40 -6.65 -9.76
N ILE A 377 19.35 -5.93 -9.14
CA ILE A 377 20.60 -6.52 -8.64
C ILE A 377 20.31 -7.58 -7.57
N ARG A 378 19.43 -7.28 -6.61
CA ARG A 378 19.10 -8.23 -5.53
C ARG A 378 18.43 -9.49 -6.04
N ILE A 379 17.52 -9.38 -7.00
CA ILE A 379 16.86 -10.55 -7.60
C ILE A 379 17.86 -11.41 -8.37
N VAL A 380 18.80 -10.81 -9.12
CA VAL A 380 19.85 -11.59 -9.80
C VAL A 380 20.78 -12.28 -8.79
N LEU A 381 21.21 -11.57 -7.74
CA LEU A 381 22.12 -12.16 -6.75
C LEU A 381 21.44 -13.26 -5.93
N ASN A 382 20.25 -12.98 -5.39
CA ASN A 382 19.66 -13.78 -4.33
C ASN A 382 18.51 -14.66 -4.80
N GLY A 383 18.01 -14.45 -6.02
CA GLY A 383 16.80 -15.10 -6.47
C GLY A 383 15.62 -14.81 -5.55
N GLY A 384 14.68 -15.75 -5.51
CA GLY A 384 13.55 -15.71 -4.57
C GLY A 384 12.26 -16.20 -5.20
N PHE A 385 11.22 -16.22 -4.37
CA PHE A 385 9.87 -16.62 -4.79
C PHE A 385 8.92 -15.47 -4.51
N PRO A 386 7.96 -15.20 -5.42
CA PRO A 386 6.72 -14.55 -5.04
C PRO A 386 6.06 -15.32 -3.88
N PRO A 387 5.23 -14.67 -3.06
CA PRO A 387 4.61 -15.31 -1.91
C PRO A 387 3.63 -16.41 -2.37
N CYS A 388 3.60 -17.53 -1.64
CA CYS A 388 2.54 -18.52 -1.79
C CYS A 388 1.25 -17.92 -1.21
N THR A 389 0.25 -17.68 -2.07
CA THR A 389 -1.02 -17.08 -1.68
C THR A 389 -2.20 -17.97 -2.06
N ARG A 390 -3.40 -17.63 -1.58
CA ARG A 390 -4.65 -18.29 -2.02
C ARG A 390 -4.89 -18.21 -3.53
N ARG A 391 -4.35 -17.18 -4.19
CA ARG A 391 -4.50 -16.94 -5.65
C ARG A 391 -3.28 -17.39 -6.46
N ASN A 392 -2.19 -17.77 -5.79
CA ASN A 392 -0.95 -18.25 -6.40
C ASN A 392 -0.30 -19.27 -5.46
N THR A 393 -0.84 -20.48 -5.44
CA THR A 393 -0.45 -21.53 -4.47
C THR A 393 0.92 -22.14 -4.79
N GLU A 394 1.38 -22.05 -6.03
CA GLU A 394 2.63 -22.65 -6.51
C GLU A 394 3.43 -21.62 -7.34
N PRO A 395 4.01 -20.59 -6.70
CA PRO A 395 4.74 -19.56 -7.39
C PRO A 395 6.06 -20.08 -7.97
N TYR A 396 6.39 -19.66 -9.19
CA TYR A 396 7.68 -19.96 -9.81
C TYR A 396 8.78 -19.06 -9.22
N GLY A 397 9.92 -19.65 -8.89
CA GLY A 397 11.06 -18.95 -8.31
C GLY A 397 12.10 -18.50 -9.32
N MET A 398 12.83 -17.45 -8.96
CA MET A 398 14.06 -17.01 -9.61
C MET A 398 15.25 -17.69 -8.91
N PRO A 399 16.16 -18.38 -9.63
CA PRO A 399 17.36 -18.96 -9.02
C PRO A 399 18.36 -17.88 -8.58
N PRO A 400 19.12 -18.09 -7.49
CA PRO A 400 20.19 -17.19 -7.07
C PRO A 400 21.44 -17.35 -7.92
N PHE A 401 22.05 -16.24 -8.35
CA PHE A 401 23.31 -16.26 -9.11
C PHE A 401 24.52 -15.70 -8.36
N ALA A 402 24.37 -15.29 -7.09
CA ALA A 402 25.46 -14.71 -6.31
C ALA A 402 26.70 -15.62 -6.27
N GLN A 403 26.55 -16.94 -6.19
CA GLN A 403 27.70 -17.85 -6.11
C GLN A 403 28.36 -18.12 -7.48
N ASN A 404 27.69 -17.79 -8.58
CA ASN A 404 28.11 -18.15 -9.92
C ASN A 404 28.53 -16.95 -10.77
N LEU A 405 28.14 -15.74 -10.38
CA LEU A 405 28.53 -14.49 -11.03
C LEU A 405 29.38 -13.65 -10.07
N ASN A 406 30.56 -13.23 -10.53
CA ASN A 406 31.32 -12.19 -9.85
C ASN A 406 30.61 -10.83 -10.02
N ASP A 407 31.12 -9.79 -9.35
CA ASP A 407 30.45 -8.49 -9.32
C ASP A 407 30.40 -7.79 -10.69
N ALA A 408 31.40 -8.01 -11.55
CA ALA A 408 31.43 -7.45 -12.90
C ALA A 408 30.43 -8.16 -13.82
N ASP A 409 30.33 -9.48 -13.75
CA ASP A 409 29.39 -10.28 -14.55
C ASP A 409 27.94 -10.02 -14.14
N ALA A 410 27.67 -9.94 -12.83
CA ALA A 410 26.36 -9.56 -12.32
C ALA A 410 25.99 -8.13 -12.72
N ALA A 411 26.93 -7.19 -12.69
CA ALA A 411 26.71 -5.83 -13.15
C ALA A 411 26.43 -5.78 -14.68
N ALA A 412 27.16 -6.58 -15.46
CA ALA A 412 26.99 -6.66 -16.91
C ALA A 412 25.61 -7.23 -17.30
N VAL A 413 25.18 -8.34 -16.69
CA VAL A 413 23.86 -8.92 -17.02
C VAL A 413 22.70 -8.03 -16.57
N VAL A 414 22.80 -7.38 -15.41
CA VAL A 414 21.77 -6.42 -14.97
C VAL A 414 21.77 -5.19 -15.88
N THR A 415 22.94 -4.70 -16.30
CA THR A 415 23.05 -3.61 -17.28
C THR A 415 22.36 -3.98 -18.59
N TYR A 416 22.64 -5.16 -19.13
CA TYR A 416 22.00 -5.66 -20.35
C TYR A 416 20.47 -5.71 -20.19
N ILE A 417 19.96 -6.32 -19.12
CA ILE A 417 18.51 -6.39 -18.85
C ILE A 417 17.87 -4.99 -18.78
N ARG A 418 18.59 -4.01 -18.24
CA ARG A 418 18.08 -2.64 -18.06
C ARG A 418 18.13 -1.78 -19.32
N THR A 419 18.92 -2.14 -20.33
CA THR A 419 19.12 -1.34 -21.56
C THR A 419 18.74 -2.05 -22.84
N ALA A 420 18.50 -3.36 -22.80
CA ALA A 420 18.05 -4.15 -23.95
C ALA A 420 16.55 -3.97 -24.23
N TRP A 421 16.13 -4.39 -25.42
CA TRP A 421 14.71 -4.46 -25.83
C TRP A 421 13.93 -3.13 -25.76
N GLY A 422 14.64 -2.01 -25.83
CA GLY A 422 14.03 -0.68 -25.70
C GLY A 422 13.78 -0.25 -24.25
N ASN A 423 14.42 -0.91 -23.27
CA ASN A 423 14.45 -0.46 -21.90
C ASN A 423 15.37 0.78 -21.74
N HIS A 424 15.00 1.69 -20.83
CA HIS A 424 15.71 2.97 -20.61
C HIS A 424 16.42 3.05 -19.25
N GLY A 425 16.63 1.90 -18.59
CA GLY A 425 17.33 1.83 -17.32
C GLY A 425 18.79 2.22 -17.45
N GLN A 426 19.36 2.77 -16.36
CA GLN A 426 20.78 3.15 -16.34
C GLN A 426 21.69 1.92 -16.10
N PRO A 427 22.94 1.94 -16.60
CA PRO A 427 23.92 0.88 -16.37
C PRO A 427 24.22 0.67 -14.89
N VAL A 428 24.62 -0.55 -14.55
CA VAL A 428 25.01 -0.96 -13.19
C VAL A 428 26.51 -1.16 -13.12
N THR A 429 27.10 -0.74 -12.01
CA THR A 429 28.53 -0.91 -11.73
C THR A 429 28.80 -2.12 -10.85
N ALA A 430 29.98 -2.73 -11.00
CA ALA A 430 30.43 -3.81 -10.12
C ALA A 430 30.45 -3.39 -8.64
N ARG A 431 30.71 -2.10 -8.35
CA ARG A 431 30.67 -1.56 -6.99
C ARG A 431 29.26 -1.66 -6.38
N GLN A 432 28.23 -1.27 -7.11
CA GLN A 432 26.83 -1.36 -6.63
C GLN A 432 26.46 -2.82 -6.32
N VAL A 433 26.91 -3.76 -7.16
CA VAL A 433 26.72 -5.19 -6.90
C VAL A 433 27.45 -5.64 -5.65
N ASN A 434 28.71 -5.26 -5.47
CA ASN A 434 29.50 -5.60 -4.29
C ASN A 434 28.86 -5.10 -2.99
N GLU A 435 28.32 -3.87 -3.01
CA GLU A 435 27.61 -3.27 -1.87
C GLU A 435 26.34 -4.07 -1.53
N LEU A 436 25.55 -4.48 -2.53
CA LEU A 436 24.33 -5.26 -2.33
C LEU A 436 24.56 -6.74 -1.99
N ARG A 437 25.70 -7.31 -2.38
CA ARG A 437 26.10 -8.66 -1.97
C ARG A 437 26.35 -8.78 -0.47
N LYS A 438 26.76 -7.68 0.16
CA LYS A 438 27.01 -7.58 1.62
C LYS A 438 25.74 -7.22 2.38
N ALA A 439 24.65 -6.85 1.70
CA ALA A 439 23.42 -6.48 2.33
C ALA A 439 22.75 -7.70 2.99
N PRO A 440 22.13 -7.55 4.17
CA PRO A 440 21.42 -8.65 4.81
C PRO A 440 20.34 -9.26 3.92
N LEU A 441 20.16 -10.57 4.08
CA LEU A 441 18.99 -11.31 3.62
C LEU A 441 18.08 -11.43 4.84
N HIS A 442 16.98 -10.67 4.85
CA HIS A 442 15.96 -10.74 5.88
C HIS A 442 14.87 -11.71 5.45
#